data_AF-A0A2M8WDY8-F1
#
_entry.id   AF-A0A2M8WDY8-F1
#
_cell.length_a   1.000
_cell.length_b   1.000
_cell.length_c   1.000
_cell.angle_alpha   90.00
_cell.angle_beta   90.00
_cell.angle_gamma   90.00
#
_symmetry.space_group_name_H-M   'P 1'
#
loop_
_entity.id
_entity.type
_entity.pdbx_description
1 polymer ?
#
loop_
_entity_poly.entity_id
_entity_poly.type
_entity_poly.pdbx_seq_one_letter_code
_entity_poly.pdbx_strand_id
1 'polypeptide(L)'
;MKSFLKATIAGAGMLALAACGGNADDKAAANVEAAAENQADALEAMADNTTNETLEDSLEAQADNVEDAGEAKADAIDDQDDARLENKR
;
A
#
# COMPACT_ATOMS: atom_id res chain seq x y z
N MET A 1 -24.64 -13.37 -11.58
CA MET A 1 -24.82 -11.98 -11.11
C MET A 1 -24.45 -11.90 -9.63
N LYS A 2 -23.14 -11.75 -9.36
CA LYS A 2 -22.61 -11.44 -8.03
C LYS A 2 -21.14 -10.99 -8.15
N SER A 3 -20.90 -10.00 -9.00
CA SER A 3 -19.64 -9.25 -9.01
C SER A 3 -20.02 -7.80 -8.76
N PHE A 4 -20.56 -7.59 -7.56
CA PHE A 4 -20.76 -6.25 -7.03
C PHE A 4 -19.50 -5.92 -6.27
N LEU A 5 -18.85 -4.82 -6.69
CA LEU A 5 -18.26 -3.87 -5.76
C LEU A 5 -16.94 -4.29 -5.08
N LYS A 6 -15.83 -4.43 -5.82
CA LYS A 6 -14.48 -4.46 -5.23
C LYS A 6 -13.42 -3.81 -6.13
N ALA A 7 -13.71 -2.61 -6.65
CA ALA A 7 -12.73 -1.80 -7.37
C ALA A 7 -12.95 -0.31 -7.07
N THR A 8 -13.18 0.03 -5.79
CA THR A 8 -13.55 1.40 -5.39
C THR A 8 -12.61 2.07 -4.40
N ILE A 9 -11.42 1.53 -4.12
CA ILE A 9 -10.40 2.31 -3.39
C ILE A 9 -9.02 2.07 -4.02
N ALA A 10 -8.89 2.32 -5.33
CA ALA A 10 -7.59 2.58 -5.92
C ALA A 10 -7.48 4.10 -6.14
N GLY A 11 -6.65 4.75 -5.34
CA GLY A 11 -5.95 5.96 -5.79
C GLY A 11 -6.72 7.29 -5.83
N ALA A 12 -7.42 7.69 -4.77
CA ALA A 12 -7.91 9.07 -4.64
C ALA A 12 -7.59 9.67 -3.26
N GLY A 13 -6.31 9.81 -2.92
CA GLY A 13 -5.92 10.41 -1.63
C GLY A 13 -4.56 11.10 -1.54
N MET A 14 -3.51 10.62 -2.23
CA MET A 14 -2.13 11.03 -1.86
C MET A 14 -1.47 12.07 -2.76
N LEU A 15 -2.18 12.69 -3.70
CA LEU A 15 -1.64 13.79 -4.50
C LEU A 15 -1.58 15.14 -3.74
N ALA A 16 -1.94 15.19 -2.44
CA ALA A 16 -2.01 16.44 -1.68
C ALA A 16 -1.02 16.56 -0.50
N LEU A 17 -0.39 15.48 -0.02
CA LEU A 17 0.49 15.56 1.17
C LEU A 17 1.98 15.79 0.85
N ALA A 18 2.40 15.71 -0.41
CA ALA A 18 3.76 16.07 -0.84
C ALA A 18 3.99 17.59 -0.95
N ALA A 19 2.97 18.41 -0.73
CA ALA A 19 3.01 19.85 -1.01
C ALA A 19 3.23 20.74 0.22
N CYS A 20 3.36 20.22 1.44
CA CYS A 20 3.57 21.06 2.62
C CYS A 20 4.62 20.52 3.61
N GLY A 21 5.88 20.51 3.16
CA GLY A 21 7.02 20.82 4.03
C GLY A 21 7.32 19.88 5.21
N GLY A 22 7.99 18.77 4.91
CA GLY A 22 9.25 18.44 5.58
C GLY A 22 9.23 17.32 6.61
N ASN A 23 9.59 16.12 6.18
CA ASN A 23 10.56 15.21 6.80
C ASN A 23 11.12 14.26 5.74
N ALA A 24 12.34 13.75 5.93
CA ALA A 24 12.93 12.74 5.04
C ALA A 24 12.28 11.36 5.25
N ASP A 25 11.65 11.16 6.41
CA ASP A 25 11.04 9.92 6.86
C ASP A 25 9.65 9.71 6.25
N ASP A 26 8.84 10.77 6.08
CA ASP A 26 7.57 10.73 5.30
C ASP A 26 7.79 10.25 3.85
N LYS A 27 8.95 10.59 3.26
CA LYS A 27 9.33 10.10 1.94
C LYS A 27 9.74 8.64 1.97
N ALA A 28 10.31 8.16 3.06
CA ALA A 28 10.68 6.76 3.21
C ALA A 28 9.44 5.88 3.38
N ALA A 29 8.49 6.28 4.21
CA ALA A 29 7.19 5.62 4.36
C ALA A 29 6.43 5.62 3.02
N ALA A 30 6.26 6.77 2.38
CA ALA A 30 5.59 6.87 1.08
C ALA A 30 6.27 6.06 -0.03
N ASN A 31 7.61 5.93 -0.01
CA ASN A 31 8.31 5.08 -0.98
C ASN A 31 8.10 3.59 -0.70
N VAL A 32 7.95 3.19 0.57
CA VAL A 32 7.67 1.80 0.95
C VAL A 32 6.26 1.41 0.53
N GLU A 33 5.28 2.27 0.83
CA GLU A 33 3.89 2.09 0.45
C GLU A 33 3.75 2.05 -1.08
N ALA A 34 4.32 3.02 -1.80
CA ALA A 34 4.29 3.01 -3.27
C ALA A 34 5.00 1.77 -3.87
N ALA A 35 6.06 1.27 -3.25
CA ALA A 35 6.73 0.05 -3.72
C ALA A 35 5.91 -1.23 -3.45
N ALA A 36 5.10 -1.23 -2.40
CA ALA A 36 4.14 -2.30 -2.09
C ALA A 36 2.93 -2.24 -3.03
N GLU A 37 2.30 -1.07 -3.20
CA GLU A 37 1.22 -0.84 -4.18
C GLU A 37 1.63 -1.31 -5.58
N ASN A 38 2.79 -0.86 -6.09
CA ASN A 38 3.24 -1.27 -7.43
C ASN A 38 3.43 -2.79 -7.58
N GLN A 39 3.76 -3.49 -6.49
CA GLN A 39 3.86 -4.96 -6.49
C GLN A 39 2.49 -5.63 -6.40
N ALA A 40 1.60 -5.12 -5.55
CA ALA A 40 0.22 -5.57 -5.43
C ALA A 40 -0.51 -5.40 -6.77
N ASP A 41 -0.45 -4.22 -7.39
CA ASP A 41 -1.00 -3.93 -8.72
C ASP A 41 -0.51 -4.91 -9.79
N ALA A 42 0.78 -5.28 -9.75
CA ALA A 42 1.33 -6.24 -10.69
C ALA A 42 0.77 -7.65 -10.48
N LEU A 43 0.51 -8.05 -9.23
CA LEU A 43 -0.09 -9.33 -8.89
C LEU A 43 -1.58 -9.36 -9.23
N GLU A 44 -2.32 -8.28 -8.96
CA GLU A 44 -3.73 -8.11 -9.36
C GLU A 44 -3.87 -8.14 -10.88
N ALA A 45 -3.01 -7.44 -11.62
CA ALA A 45 -3.04 -7.48 -13.08
C ALA A 45 -2.75 -8.89 -13.64
N MET A 46 -1.97 -9.71 -12.93
CA MET A 46 -1.78 -11.12 -13.28
C MET A 46 -3.00 -11.96 -12.91
N ALA A 47 -3.67 -11.67 -11.80
CA ALA A 47 -4.93 -12.28 -11.38
C ALA A 47 -6.03 -12.01 -12.43
N ASP A 48 -6.23 -10.76 -12.80
CA ASP A 48 -7.21 -10.32 -13.81
C ASP A 48 -7.00 -10.98 -15.19
N ASN A 49 -5.74 -11.30 -15.53
CA ASN A 49 -5.40 -11.88 -16.82
C ASN A 49 -5.39 -13.42 -16.80
N THR A 50 -5.50 -14.07 -15.65
CA THR A 50 -5.62 -15.52 -15.58
C THR A 50 -7.07 -15.96 -15.83
N THR A 51 -7.23 -17.18 -16.34
CA THR A 51 -8.56 -17.83 -16.49
C THR A 51 -8.76 -18.96 -15.49
N ASN A 52 -7.82 -19.10 -14.55
CA ASN A 52 -7.83 -20.12 -13.51
C ASN A 52 -8.13 -19.47 -12.17
N GLU A 53 -9.35 -19.70 -11.67
CA GLU A 53 -9.86 -19.13 -10.40
C GLU A 53 -8.95 -19.46 -9.21
N THR A 54 -8.35 -20.65 -9.14
CA THR A 54 -7.43 -21.00 -8.02
C THR A 54 -6.14 -20.20 -8.08
N LEU A 55 -5.68 -19.85 -9.29
CA LEU A 55 -4.49 -19.02 -9.45
C LEU A 55 -4.81 -17.55 -9.20
N GLU A 56 -6.00 -17.08 -9.63
CA GLU A 56 -6.55 -15.75 -9.35
C GLU A 56 -6.60 -15.52 -7.83
N ASP A 57 -7.29 -16.39 -7.09
CA ASP A 57 -7.38 -16.33 -5.61
C ASP A 57 -5.99 -16.29 -4.94
N SER A 58 -5.03 -17.07 -5.46
CA SER A 58 -3.68 -17.10 -4.92
C SER A 58 -2.87 -15.85 -5.24
N LEU A 59 -3.13 -15.19 -6.37
CA LEU A 59 -2.46 -13.95 -6.77
C LEU A 59 -3.06 -12.77 -6.02
N GLU A 60 -4.38 -12.71 -5.89
CA GLU A 60 -5.08 -11.73 -5.05
C GLU A 60 -4.62 -11.82 -3.59
N ALA A 61 -4.59 -13.03 -3.01
CA ALA A 61 -4.11 -13.21 -1.64
C ALA A 61 -2.63 -12.79 -1.48
N GLN A 62 -1.81 -12.88 -2.53
CA GLN A 62 -0.43 -12.37 -2.48
C GLN A 62 -0.39 -10.84 -2.58
N ALA A 63 -1.25 -10.23 -3.39
CA ALA A 63 -1.39 -8.78 -3.48
C ALA A 63 -1.80 -8.19 -2.12
N ASP A 64 -2.85 -8.74 -1.51
CA ASP A 64 -3.32 -8.35 -0.16
C ASP A 64 -2.18 -8.41 0.87
N ASN A 65 -1.42 -9.52 0.89
CA ASN A 65 -0.29 -9.67 1.83
C ASN A 65 0.84 -8.66 1.59
N VAL A 66 1.05 -8.24 0.34
CA VAL A 66 2.07 -7.23 -0.01
C VAL A 66 1.61 -5.85 0.44
N GLU A 67 0.33 -5.52 0.22
CA GLU A 67 -0.28 -4.26 0.67
C GLU A 67 -0.24 -4.16 2.20
N ASP A 68 -0.74 -5.18 2.90
CA ASP A 68 -0.71 -5.27 4.38
C ASP A 68 0.72 -5.11 4.94
N ALA A 69 1.72 -5.74 4.29
CA ALA A 69 3.11 -5.63 4.70
C ALA A 69 3.73 -4.25 4.40
N GLY A 70 3.26 -3.59 3.33
CA GLY A 70 3.62 -2.23 2.97
C GLY A 70 3.09 -1.22 3.99
N GLU A 71 1.80 -1.30 4.28
CA GLU A 71 1.10 -0.46 5.27
C GLU A 71 1.71 -0.64 6.66
N ALA A 72 1.85 -1.88 7.15
CA ALA A 72 2.45 -2.16 8.46
C ALA A 72 3.89 -1.62 8.59
N LYS A 73 4.63 -1.53 7.47
CA LYS A 73 5.98 -0.99 7.44
C LYS A 73 5.99 0.53 7.34
N ALA A 74 5.06 1.14 6.62
CA ALA A 74 4.85 2.58 6.62
C ALA A 74 4.45 3.06 8.02
N ASP A 75 3.46 2.40 8.65
CA ASP A 75 3.03 2.66 10.03
C ASP A 75 4.19 2.55 11.02
N ALA A 76 5.04 1.52 10.90
CA ALA A 76 6.21 1.37 11.78
C ALA A 76 7.26 2.48 11.59
N ILE A 77 7.33 3.10 10.41
CA ILE A 77 8.22 4.24 10.14
C ILE A 77 7.64 5.51 10.78
N ASP A 78 6.33 5.72 10.65
CA ASP A 78 5.62 6.86 11.24
C ASP A 78 5.62 6.79 12.78
N ASP A 79 5.33 5.62 13.37
CA ASP A 79 5.41 5.39 14.82
C ASP A 79 6.83 5.64 15.37
N GLN A 80 7.86 5.28 14.61
CA GLN A 80 9.24 5.59 14.99
C GLN A 80 9.56 7.09 14.92
N ASP A 81 8.94 7.83 14.01
CA ASP A 81 9.11 9.28 13.94
C ASP A 81 8.41 9.97 15.12
N ASP A 82 7.18 9.58 15.43
CA ASP A 82 6.42 10.11 16.57
C ASP A 82 7.14 9.84 17.90
N ALA A 83 7.62 8.61 18.13
CA ALA A 83 8.39 8.27 19.33
C ALA A 83 9.70 9.06 19.45
N ARG A 84 10.31 9.42 18.31
CA ARG A 84 11.54 10.22 18.25
C ARG A 84 11.28 11.70 18.50
N LEU A 85 10.12 12.23 18.10
CA LEU A 85 9.69 13.60 18.36
C LEU A 85 9.30 13.78 19.84
N GLU A 86 8.66 12.80 20.47
CA GLU A 86 8.33 12.84 21.90
C GLU A 86 9.59 12.85 22.79
N ASN A 87 10.63 12.06 22.46
CA ASN A 87 11.88 12.00 23.24
C ASN A 87 12.79 13.23 23.09
N LYS A 88 12.41 14.22 22.26
CA LYS A 88 13.13 15.49 22.07
C LYS A 88 12.49 16.68 22.80
N ARG A 89 11.39 16.49 23.53
CA ARG A 89 10.73 17.54 24.32
C ARG A 89 11.17 17.59 25.77
#